data_AF-A0A553DXM2-F1
#
_entry.id   AF-A0A553DXM2-F1
#
_cell.length_a   1.000
_cell.length_b   1.000
_cell.length_c   1.000
_cell.angle_alpha   90.00
_cell.angle_beta   90.00
_cell.angle_gamma   90.00
#
_symmetry.space_group_name_H-M   'P 1'
#
loop_
_entity.id
_entity.type
_entity.pdbx_description
1 polymer ?
#
loop_
_entity_poly.entity_id
_entity_poly.type
_entity_poly.pdbx_seq_one_letter_code
_entity_poly.pdbx_strand_id
1 'polypeptide(L)'
;MIAENPELKNAIKIVWYFFSVIFILIILVTLFKTKEFITIQCEYKLNRKECFFCGMTRAFFEISKLNFQKAYYLNRGSIFLYNLITLNTIIITITLFKNQLNKLTL
;
A
#
# COMPACT_ATOMS: atom_id res chain seq x y z
N MET A 1 -21.12 18.43 -7.51
CA MET A 1 -21.56 17.12 -6.95
C MET A 1 -20.88 16.72 -5.64
N ILE A 2 -19.59 16.31 -5.57
CA ILE A 2 -18.97 15.91 -4.28
C ILE A 2 -18.71 17.10 -3.35
N ALA A 3 -18.37 18.27 -3.91
CA ALA A 3 -18.07 19.47 -3.12
C ALA A 3 -19.30 20.07 -2.42
N GLU A 4 -20.51 19.79 -2.90
CA GLU A 4 -21.77 20.38 -2.43
C GLU A 4 -22.41 19.58 -1.30
N ASN A 5 -21.99 18.32 -1.09
CA ASN A 5 -22.52 17.48 -0.02
C ASN A 5 -21.44 17.23 1.07
N PRO A 6 -21.53 17.90 2.23
CA PRO A 6 -20.52 17.80 3.29
C PRO A 6 -20.48 16.40 3.93
N GLU A 7 -21.60 15.69 3.99
CA GLU A 7 -21.68 14.35 4.55
C GLU A 7 -20.92 13.35 3.67
N LEU A 8 -21.16 13.39 2.36
CA LEU A 8 -20.44 12.55 1.38
C LEU A 8 -18.93 12.82 1.43
N LYS A 9 -18.53 14.11 1.51
CA LYS A 9 -17.13 14.48 1.64
C LYS A 9 -16.49 13.91 2.91
N ASN A 10 -17.20 13.93 4.03
CA ASN A 10 -16.71 13.37 5.29
C ASN A 10 -16.63 11.83 5.22
N ALA A 11 -17.61 11.16 4.64
CA ALA A 11 -17.59 9.71 4.45
C ALA A 11 -16.40 9.26 3.60
N ILE A 12 -16.15 9.93 2.45
CA ILE A 12 -15.00 9.63 1.59
C ILE A 12 -13.68 9.84 2.34
N LYS A 13 -13.57 10.92 3.14
CA LYS A 13 -12.38 11.15 3.97
C LYS A 13 -12.15 10.03 4.98
N ILE A 14 -13.19 9.58 5.69
CA ILE A 14 -13.08 8.50 6.67
C ILE A 14 -12.60 7.22 6.00
N VAL A 15 -13.21 6.85 4.88
CA VAL A 15 -12.81 5.67 4.09
C VAL A 15 -11.35 5.80 3.64
N TRP A 16 -10.96 6.96 3.13
CA TRP A 16 -9.58 7.23 2.72
C TRP A 16 -8.59 7.12 3.89
N TYR A 17 -8.91 7.66 5.06
CA TYR A 17 -8.08 7.51 6.27
C TYR A 17 -7.94 6.04 6.68
N PHE A 18 -9.05 5.29 6.70
CA PHE A 18 -9.05 3.88 7.07
C PHE A 18 -8.13 3.05 6.17
N PHE A 19 -8.27 3.18 4.84
CA PHE A 19 -7.39 2.48 3.90
C PHE A 19 -5.94 2.97 3.97
N SER A 20 -5.72 4.25 4.23
CA SER A 20 -4.37 4.80 4.39
C SER A 20 -3.63 4.19 5.58
N VAL A 21 -4.32 3.93 6.71
CA VAL A 21 -3.74 3.23 7.86
C VAL A 21 -3.34 1.81 7.49
N ILE A 22 -4.21 1.09 6.76
CA ILE A 22 -3.91 -0.27 6.27
C ILE A 22 -2.67 -0.26 5.36
N PHE A 23 -2.58 0.71 4.45
CA PHE A 23 -1.45 0.86 3.54
C PHE A 23 -0.13 1.15 4.26
N ILE A 24 -0.16 1.99 5.31
CA ILE A 24 1.00 2.20 6.18
C ILE A 24 1.45 0.89 6.81
N LEU A 25 0.51 0.11 7.38
CA LEU A 25 0.84 -1.19 7.99
C LEU A 25 1.46 -2.16 6.97
N ILE A 26 0.95 -2.20 5.74
CA ILE A 26 1.52 -3.04 4.67
C ILE A 26 2.97 -2.62 4.39
N ILE A 27 3.24 -1.32 4.23
CA ILE A 27 4.60 -0.82 3.99
C ILE A 27 5.52 -1.19 5.17
N LEU A 28 5.10 -0.93 6.40
CA LEU A 28 5.88 -1.25 7.59
C LEU A 28 6.21 -2.75 7.67
N VAL A 29 5.24 -3.63 7.46
CA VAL A 29 5.46 -5.08 7.43
C VAL A 29 6.51 -5.44 6.36
N THR A 30 6.45 -4.84 5.18
CA THR A 30 7.40 -5.14 4.10
C THR A 30 8.82 -4.60 4.33
N LEU A 31 8.96 -3.55 5.15
CA LEU A 31 10.25 -2.96 5.51
C LEU A 31 10.92 -3.72 6.67
N PHE A 32 10.14 -4.18 7.66
CA PHE A 32 10.68 -4.72 8.91
C PHE A 32 10.71 -6.25 9.02
N LYS A 33 9.92 -7.00 8.24
CA LYS A 33 9.88 -8.47 8.34
C LYS A 33 10.85 -9.17 7.40
N THR A 34 11.35 -10.35 7.77
CA THR A 34 12.23 -11.18 6.94
C THR A 34 11.47 -12.22 6.09
N LYS A 35 12.18 -12.82 5.13
CA LYS A 35 11.68 -13.73 4.07
C LYS A 35 10.87 -14.93 4.56
N GLU A 36 11.02 -15.32 5.82
CA GLU A 36 10.44 -16.53 6.41
C GLU A 36 8.91 -16.49 6.51
N PHE A 37 8.31 -15.29 6.48
CA PHE A 37 6.85 -15.13 6.61
C PHE A 37 6.05 -15.44 5.32
N ILE A 38 6.68 -15.71 4.17
CA ILE A 38 5.99 -15.67 2.86
C ILE A 38 6.26 -16.93 2.01
N THR A 39 6.01 -18.11 2.57
CA THR A 39 6.17 -19.41 1.89
C THR A 39 4.86 -20.04 1.39
N ILE A 40 3.73 -19.35 1.47
CA ILE A 40 2.47 -19.86 0.93
C ILE A 40 2.54 -19.92 -0.61
N GLN A 41 2.48 -21.13 -1.17
CA GLN A 41 2.39 -21.34 -2.62
C GLN A 41 0.95 -21.18 -3.09
N CYS A 42 0.75 -20.42 -4.17
CA CYS A 42 -0.57 -20.22 -4.77
C CYS A 42 -0.90 -21.39 -5.71
N GLU A 43 -2.03 -22.04 -5.48
CA GLU A 43 -2.52 -23.18 -6.27
C GLU A 43 -2.74 -22.83 -7.75
N TYR A 44 -3.21 -21.63 -8.06
CA TYR A 44 -3.36 -21.16 -9.45
C TYR A 44 -2.04 -21.18 -10.20
N LYS A 45 -0.94 -20.79 -9.54
CA LYS A 45 0.41 -20.79 -10.13
C LYS A 45 0.96 -22.21 -10.29
N LEU A 46 0.60 -23.13 -9.40
CA LEU A 46 0.88 -24.57 -9.57
C LEU A 46 0.19 -25.14 -10.81
N ASN A 47 -1.04 -24.68 -11.09
CA ASN A 47 -1.80 -25.04 -12.28
C ASN A 47 -1.45 -24.22 -13.54
N ARG A 48 -0.30 -23.53 -13.56
CA ARG A 48 0.18 -22.66 -14.66
C ARG A 48 -0.81 -21.56 -15.07
N LYS A 49 -1.76 -21.20 -14.21
CA LYS A 49 -2.69 -20.08 -14.42
C LYS A 49 -2.07 -18.79 -13.88
N GLU A 50 -2.32 -17.69 -14.56
CA GLU A 50 -1.95 -16.38 -14.05
C GLU A 50 -2.81 -16.04 -12.84
N CYS A 51 -2.17 -15.54 -11.78
CA CYS A 51 -2.85 -15.00 -10.61
C CYS A 51 -2.33 -13.60 -10.37
N PHE A 52 -3.19 -12.61 -10.59
CA PHE A 52 -2.87 -11.18 -10.52
C PHE A 52 -2.33 -10.73 -9.16
N PHE A 53 -2.70 -11.43 -8.08
CA PHE A 53 -2.27 -11.12 -6.71
C PHE A 53 -1.25 -12.13 -6.16
N CYS A 54 -0.97 -13.21 -6.88
CA CYS A 54 0.04 -14.18 -6.44
C CYS A 54 1.42 -13.51 -6.42
N GLY A 55 2.18 -13.77 -5.35
CA GLY A 55 3.52 -13.24 -5.20
C GLY A 55 3.58 -11.75 -4.88
N MET A 56 2.44 -11.05 -4.71
CA MET A 56 2.42 -9.61 -4.43
C MET A 56 3.17 -9.26 -3.14
N THR A 57 2.93 -9.97 -2.04
CA THR A 57 3.66 -9.78 -0.77
C THR A 57 5.17 -10.01 -0.94
N ARG A 58 5.56 -11.04 -1.70
CA ARG A 58 6.97 -11.32 -2.00
C ARG A 58 7.58 -10.24 -2.89
N ALA A 59 6.81 -9.72 -3.83
CA ALA A 59 7.24 -8.66 -4.72
C ALA A 59 7.42 -7.35 -3.95
N PHE A 60 6.52 -7.00 -3.03
CA PHE A 60 6.66 -5.85 -2.13
C PHE A 60 7.90 -5.98 -1.23
N PHE A 61 8.21 -7.19 -0.77
CA PHE A 61 9.44 -7.46 -0.03
C PHE A 61 10.72 -7.36 -0.87
N GLU A 62 10.68 -7.74 -2.15
CA GLU A 62 11.83 -7.50 -3.03
C GLU A 62 11.94 -6.01 -3.41
N ILE A 63 10.83 -5.27 -3.51
CA ILE A 63 10.82 -3.81 -3.69
C ILE A 63 11.44 -3.11 -2.47
N SER A 64 11.16 -3.54 -1.24
CA SER A 64 11.79 -2.95 -0.04
C SER A 64 13.31 -3.17 0.01
N LYS A 65 13.83 -4.11 -0.78
CA LYS A 65 15.26 -4.37 -0.98
C LYS A 65 15.83 -3.74 -2.24
N LEU A 66 15.06 -2.88 -2.91
CA LEU A 66 15.40 -2.26 -4.20
C LEU A 66 15.61 -3.28 -5.34
N ASN A 67 15.10 -4.50 -5.20
CA ASN A 67 15.20 -5.56 -6.20
C ASN A 67 13.97 -5.58 -7.13
N PHE A 68 13.87 -4.52 -7.95
CA PHE A 68 12.73 -4.32 -8.83
C PHE A 68 12.61 -5.38 -9.93
N GLN A 69 13.72 -5.90 -10.44
CA GLN A 69 13.70 -6.95 -11.47
C GLN A 69 13.01 -8.21 -10.95
N LYS A 70 13.37 -8.64 -9.74
CA LYS A 70 12.75 -9.81 -9.13
C LYS A 70 11.31 -9.54 -8.69
N ALA A 71 11.02 -8.34 -8.21
CA ALA A 71 9.64 -7.94 -7.91
C ALA A 71 8.76 -8.02 -9.17
N TYR A 72 9.23 -7.52 -10.31
CA TYR A 72 8.53 -7.59 -11.58
C TYR A 72 8.26 -9.04 -12.03
N TYR A 73 9.26 -9.92 -11.87
CA TYR A 73 9.11 -11.35 -12.18
C TYR A 73 8.10 -12.04 -11.24
N LEU A 74 8.06 -11.64 -9.97
CA LEU A 74 7.09 -12.17 -9.01
C LEU A 74 5.67 -11.69 -9.30
N ASN A 75 5.51 -10.41 -9.63
CA ASN A 75 4.24 -9.79 -9.97
C ASN A 75 4.46 -8.46 -10.74
N ARG A 76 4.04 -8.39 -12.01
CA ARG A 76 4.28 -7.20 -12.84
C ARG A 76 3.56 -5.95 -12.32
N GLY A 77 2.37 -6.12 -11.74
CA GLY A 77 1.56 -5.02 -11.21
C GLY A 77 2.04 -4.49 -9.85
N SER A 78 2.94 -5.22 -9.17
CA SER A 78 3.34 -4.84 -7.81
C SER A 78 4.13 -3.55 -7.76
N ILE A 79 4.94 -3.25 -8.78
CA ILE A 79 5.74 -2.01 -8.81
C ILE A 79 4.80 -0.81 -8.89
N PHE A 80 3.81 -0.86 -9.80
CA PHE A 80 2.83 0.21 -9.93
C PHE A 80 2.01 0.38 -8.65
N LEU A 81 1.47 -0.71 -8.11
CA LEU A 81 0.64 -0.66 -6.89
C LEU A 81 1.45 -0.19 -5.67
N TYR A 82 2.68 -0.66 -5.51
CA TYR A 82 3.55 -0.23 -4.41
C TYR A 82 3.77 1.29 -4.47
N ASN A 83 4.06 1.84 -5.65
CA ASN A 83 4.22 3.30 -5.80
C ASN A 83 2.93 4.07 -5.45
N LEU A 84 1.76 3.60 -5.86
CA LEU A 84 0.49 4.24 -5.48
C LEU A 84 0.28 4.24 -3.96
N ILE A 85 0.56 3.11 -3.30
CA ILE A 85 0.48 2.99 -1.84
C ILE A 85 1.49 3.92 -1.18
N THR A 86 2.75 3.93 -1.63
CA THR A 86 3.80 4.82 -1.09
C THR A 86 3.43 6.29 -1.23
N LEU A 87 2.95 6.72 -2.41
CA LEU A 87 2.51 8.10 -2.62
C LEU A 87 1.32 8.45 -1.72
N ASN A 88 0.33 7.57 -1.61
CA ASN A 88 -0.80 7.77 -0.70
C ASN A 88 -0.32 7.92 0.76
N THR A 89 0.62 7.07 1.20
CA THR A 89 1.23 7.13 2.53
C THR A 89 1.99 8.44 2.76
N ILE A 90 2.71 8.95 1.76
CA ILE A 90 3.37 10.27 1.86
C ILE A 90 2.32 11.38 2.01
N ILE A 91 1.30 11.39 1.17
CA ILE A 91 0.23 12.41 1.17
C ILE A 91 -0.51 12.44 2.50
N ILE A 92 -0.93 11.29 3.02
CA ILE A 92 -1.66 11.22 4.29
C ILE A 92 -0.78 11.68 5.46
N THR A 93 0.50 11.30 5.45
CA THR A 93 1.46 11.67 6.50
C THR A 93 1.65 13.18 6.52
N ILE A 94 1.91 13.81 5.36
CA ILE A 94 2.03 15.27 5.24
C ILE A 94 0.73 15.96 5.68
N THR A 95 -0.43 15.43 5.30
CA THR A 95 -1.73 16.01 5.66
C THR A 95 -1.96 15.99 7.17
N LEU A 96 -1.64 14.87 7.82
CA LEU A 96 -1.73 14.71 9.27
C LEU A 96 -0.75 15.66 9.99
N PHE A 97 0.52 15.72 9.56
CA PHE A 97 1.50 16.65 10.14
C PHE A 97 1.06 18.11 10.01
N LYS A 98 0.58 18.54 8.85
CA LYS A 98 0.04 19.90 8.65
C LYS A 98 -1.13 20.19 9.58
N ASN A 99 -2.06 19.24 9.73
CA ASN A 99 -3.21 19.41 10.61
C ASN A 99 -2.80 19.50 12.10
N GLN A 100 -1.77 18.77 12.52
CA GLN A 100 -1.24 18.85 13.89
C GLN A 100 -0.52 20.19 14.12
N LEU A 101 0.31 20.64 13.18
CA LEU A 101 0.98 21.95 13.26
C LEU A 101 -0.04 23.09 13.38
N ASN A 102 -1.08 23.09 12.54
CA ASN A 102 -2.12 24.13 12.57
C ASN A 102 -2.87 24.17 13.91
N LYS A 103 -3.04 23.03 14.59
CA LYS A 103 -3.66 22.96 15.93
C LYS A 103 -2.74 23.49 17.05
N LEU A 104 -1.43 23.49 16.84
CA LEU A 104 -0.44 23.97 17.83
C LEU A 104 -0.16 25.47 17.69
N THR A 105 -0.49 26.07 16.54
CA THR A 105 -0.31 27.50 16.24
C THR A 105 -1.56 28.35 16.48
N LEU A 106 -2.68 27.74 16.87
CA LEU A 106 -3.94 28.37 17.28
C LEU A 106 -4.12 28.24 18.78
#